data_AF-Q7N9K4-F1
#
_entry.id   AF-Q7N9K4-F1
#
_cell.length_a   1.000
_cell.length_b   1.000
_cell.length_c   1.000
_cell.angle_alpha   90.00
_cell.angle_beta   90.00
_cell.angle_gamma   90.00
#
_symmetry.space_group_name_H-M   'P 1'
#
loop_
_entity.id
_entity.type
_entity.pdbx_description
1 polymer ?
#
loop_
_entity_poly.entity_id
_entity_poly.type
_entity_poly.pdbx_seq_one_letter_code
_entity_poly.pdbx_strand_id
1 'polypeptide(L)' 'MDGCLVLIPESEATQQQHQQYQRQQAQLREIKQQMRALITGFAG' A
#
# COMPACT_ATOMS: atom_id res chain seq x y z
N MET A 1 -2.06 -41.07 2.72
CA MET A 1 -2.26 -40.01 3.73
C MET A 1 -2.93 -38.86 3.01
N ASP A 2 -4.25 -38.70 3.17
CA ASP A 2 -5.00 -37.57 2.64
C ASP A 2 -4.79 -36.37 3.57
N GLY A 3 -3.80 -35.53 3.25
CA GLY A 3 -3.53 -34.30 3.98
C GLY A 3 -4.54 -33.21 3.57
N CYS A 4 -5.35 -32.75 4.51
CA CYS A 4 -6.24 -31.60 4.30
C CYS A 4 -5.41 -30.30 4.33
N LEU A 5 -5.51 -29.49 3.26
CA LEU A 5 -4.98 -28.14 3.24
C LEU A 5 -5.92 -27.22 4.04
N VAL A 6 -5.45 -26.70 5.17
CA VAL A 6 -6.19 -25.73 5.96
C VAL A 6 -5.72 -24.33 5.60
N LEU A 7 -6.61 -23.53 5.02
CA LEU A 7 -6.38 -22.11 4.78
C LEU A 7 -6.52 -21.37 6.12
N ILE A 8 -5.41 -20.87 6.65
CA ILE A 8 -5.43 -20.01 7.82
C ILE A 8 -5.97 -18.64 7.37
N PRO A 9 -7.07 -18.14 7.95
CA PRO A 9 -7.59 -16.83 7.60
C PRO A 9 -6.56 -15.76 7.96
N GLU A 10 -6.51 -14.68 7.17
CA GLU A 10 -5.71 -13.52 7.53
C GLU A 10 -6.12 -13.03 8.93
N SER A 11 -5.13 -12.92 9.82
CA SER A 11 -5.37 -12.39 11.16
C SER A 11 -5.79 -10.92 11.07
N GLU A 12 -6.58 -10.46 12.05
CA GLU A 12 -6.94 -9.03 12.13
C GLU A 12 -5.69 -8.13 12.14
N ALA A 13 -4.60 -8.57 12.76
CA ALA A 13 -3.33 -7.84 12.73
C ALA A 13 -2.78 -7.71 11.30
N THR A 14 -2.80 -8.78 10.52
CA THR A 14 -2.38 -8.76 9.10
C THR A 14 -3.27 -7.83 8.28
N GLN A 15 -4.59 -7.85 8.52
CA GLN A 15 -5.54 -6.96 7.84
C GLN A 15 -5.31 -5.49 8.18
N GLN A 16 -5.09 -5.17 9.47
CA GLN A 16 -4.79 -3.82 9.94
C GLN A 16 -3.46 -3.30 9.35
N GLN A 17 -2.44 -4.15 9.30
CA GLN A 17 -1.16 -3.83 8.65
C GLN A 17 -1.34 -3.54 7.16
N HIS A 18 -2.14 -4.35 6.46
CA HIS A 18 -2.45 -4.12 5.04
C HIS A 18 -3.16 -2.78 4.82
N GLN A 19 -4.16 -2.45 5.64
CA GLN A 19 -4.87 -1.18 5.56
C GLN A 19 -3.96 0.01 5.89
N GLN A 20 -3.05 -0.13 6.85
CA GLN A 20 -2.06 0.91 7.17
C GLN A 20 -1.09 1.11 6.00
N TYR A 21 -0.62 0.02 5.39
CA TYR A 21 0.26 0.09 4.23
C TYR A 21 -0.41 0.75 3.03
N GLN A 22 -1.67 0.40 2.74
CA GLN A 22 -2.43 1.03 1.66
C GLN A 22 -2.58 2.54 1.86
N ARG A 23 -2.88 2.97 3.10
CA ARG A 23 -2.96 4.40 3.44
C ARG A 23 -1.62 5.12 3.23
N GLN A 24 -0.52 4.53 3.68
CA GLN A 24 0.82 5.09 3.46
C GLN A 24 1.16 5.19 1.97
N GLN A 25 0.81 4.16 1.19
CA GLN A 25 1.08 4.15 -0.25
C GLN A 25 0.28 5.23 -0.99
N ALA A 26 -0.97 5.49 -0.58
CA ALA A 26 -1.79 6.58 -1.11
C ALA A 26 -1.13 7.95 -0.83
N GLN A 27 -0.69 8.18 0.40
CA GLN A 27 0.03 9.42 0.77
C GLN A 27 1.31 9.61 -0.04
N LEU A 28 2.10 8.55 -0.20
CA LEU A 28 3.33 8.61 -1.00
C LEU A 28 3.05 8.88 -2.48
N ARG A 29 1.94 8.38 -3.04
CA ARG A 29 1.52 8.71 -4.41
C ARG A 29 1.20 10.19 -4.56
N GLU A 30 0.49 10.76 -3.61
CA GLU A 30 0.15 12.18 -3.62
C GLU A 30 1.42 13.05 -3.57
N ILE A 31 2.34 12.76 -2.64
CA ILE A 31 3.63 13.45 -2.54
C ILE A 31 4.43 13.34 -3.85
N LYS A 32 4.49 12.15 -4.46
CA LYS A 32 5.16 11.95 -5.76
C LYS A 32 4.52 12.78 -6.88
N GLN A 33 3.20 12.88 -6.91
CA GLN A 33 2.49 13.69 -7.90
C GLN A 33 2.76 15.18 -7.69
N GLN A 34 2.71 15.66 -6.46
CA GLN A 34 3.05 17.05 -6.12
C GLN A 34 4.49 17.38 -6.50
N MET A 35 5.44 16.51 -6.18
CA MET A 35 6.84 16.70 -6.58
C MET A 35 7.01 16.74 -8.10
N ARG A 36 6.31 15.88 -8.86
CA ARG A 36 6.34 15.93 -10.32
C ARG A 36 5.78 17.25 -10.84
N ALA A 37 4.66 17.72 -10.31
CA ALA A 37 4.07 19.00 -10.69
C ALA A 37 5.02 20.17 -10.41
N LEU A 38 5.68 20.17 -9.25
CA LEU A 38 6.70 21.17 -8.92
C LEU A 38 7.85 21.13 -9.92
N ILE A 39 8.47 19.96 -10.15
CA ILE A 39 9.59 19.83 -11.10
C ILE A 39 9.19 20.28 -12.52
N THR A 40 7.99 19.90 -12.97
CA THR A 40 7.50 20.27 -14.31
C THR A 40 7.22 21.77 -14.40
N GLY A 41 6.69 22.38 -13.34
CA GLY A 41 6.46 23.82 -13.26
C GLY A 41 7.74 24.66 -13.14
N PHE A 42 8.83 24.09 -12.60
CA PHE A 42 10.14 24.73 -12.55
C PHE A 42 10.95 24.61 -13.84
N ALA A 43 10.63 23.65 -14.71
CA ALA A 43 11.35 23.39 -15.96
C ALA A 43 10.69 24.05 -17.20
N GLY A 44 9.63 24.83 -17.01
CA GLY A 44 8.90 25.56 -18.05
C GLY A 44 9.28 27.03 -18.13
#